data_AF-A0A3P8T4X0-F1
#
_entry.id   AF-A0A3P8T4X0-F1
#
_cell.length_a   1.000
_cell.length_b   1.000
_cell.length_c   1.000
_cell.angle_alpha   90.00
_cell.angle_beta   90.00
_cell.angle_gamma   90.00
#
_symmetry.space_group_name_H-M   'P 1'
#
loop_
_entity.id
_entity.type
_entity.pdbx_description
1 polymer ?
#
loop_
_entity_poly.entity_id
_entity_poly.type
_entity_poly.pdbx_seq_one_letter_code
_entity_poly.pdbx_strand_id
1 'polypeptide(L)'
;IVLLGRTGTGRSSSGNTILGRSAFCVDVSPCSVTTRCMRQTGTVDGRSISVIDTPGFFHTHLSPQEVMEEVGHCMGLSSLGPHVFLVTLQSGRFTQEEREALEWIKARFGSDVTRFTMVLFTWGDQLQGKRAENFLEKSRELSEFVSSCHGGHHTFDNSSQDKTTKEEQSPDLERRRKEEEQRRREEEEDRKRAERLFWCELVTAVGKGAAEGAGIMGKDKGKGKAVKKAKVVEKAAALAASPLSISSAAKAVGGAVKEGSKVLYKHRKMFLR
;
A
#
# COMPACT_ATOMS: atom_id res chain seq x y z
N ILE A 1 0.36 5.09 13.49
CA ILE A 1 1.84 5.16 13.44
C ILE A 1 2.30 4.15 12.40
N VAL A 2 3.17 4.54 11.47
CA VAL A 2 3.78 3.62 10.49
C VAL A 2 5.27 3.56 10.76
N LEU A 3 5.82 2.35 10.89
CA LEU A 3 7.23 2.12 11.17
C LEU A 3 7.98 1.83 9.87
N LEU A 4 9.03 2.60 9.57
CA LEU A 4 9.79 2.53 8.33
C LEU A 4 11.28 2.47 8.65
N GLY A 5 12.09 1.88 7.77
CA GLY A 5 13.53 1.75 7.98
C GLY A 5 14.10 0.47 7.40
N ARG A 6 15.42 0.34 7.43
CA ARG A 6 16.14 -0.83 6.92
C ARG A 6 15.84 -2.09 7.73
N THR A 7 15.95 -3.27 7.13
CA THR A 7 15.91 -4.54 7.88
C THR A 7 16.92 -4.52 9.05
N GLY A 8 16.50 -5.00 10.21
CA GLY A 8 17.36 -5.14 11.40
C GLY A 8 17.47 -3.87 12.27
N THR A 9 16.82 -2.77 11.88
CA THR A 9 16.79 -1.53 12.68
C THR A 9 15.77 -1.55 13.83
N GLY A 10 15.24 -2.72 14.21
CA GLY A 10 14.37 -2.84 15.40
C GLY A 10 12.96 -2.27 15.27
N ARG A 11 12.37 -2.22 14.06
CA ARG A 11 11.00 -1.72 13.82
C ARG A 11 9.95 -2.52 14.56
N SER A 12 9.89 -3.83 14.32
CA SER A 12 8.93 -4.72 14.96
C SER A 12 9.04 -4.67 16.49
N SER A 13 10.27 -4.66 17.04
CA SER A 13 10.51 -4.47 18.47
C SER A 13 10.01 -3.12 18.98
N SER A 14 10.23 -2.03 18.22
CA SER A 14 9.73 -0.71 18.58
C SER A 14 8.20 -0.65 18.57
N GLY A 15 7.55 -1.36 17.65
CA GLY A 15 6.09 -1.52 17.62
C GLY A 15 5.57 -2.24 18.87
N ASN A 16 6.29 -3.25 19.34
CA ASN A 16 5.98 -3.95 20.60
C ASN A 16 6.17 -3.03 21.82
N THR A 17 7.24 -2.24 21.85
CA THR A 17 7.47 -1.21 22.87
C THR A 17 6.35 -0.18 22.90
N ILE A 18 5.93 0.36 21.75
CA ILE A 18 4.81 1.32 21.66
C ILE A 18 3.52 0.72 22.19
N LEU A 19 3.22 -0.53 21.84
CA LEU A 19 1.97 -1.19 22.24
C LEU A 19 2.03 -1.84 23.62
N GLY A 20 3.20 -1.86 24.28
CA GLY A 20 3.41 -2.48 25.58
C GLY A 20 3.20 -4.00 25.61
N ARG A 21 3.29 -4.68 24.46
CA ARG A 21 3.07 -6.15 24.33
C ARG A 21 3.75 -6.72 23.10
N SER A 22 3.92 -8.04 23.07
CA SER A 22 4.35 -8.77 21.87
C SER A 22 3.24 -8.78 20.81
N ALA A 23 3.23 -7.76 19.94
CA ALA A 23 2.23 -7.55 18.89
C ALA A 23 2.75 -7.91 17.50
N PHE A 24 4.06 -7.82 17.29
CA PHE A 24 4.78 -8.14 16.07
C PHE A 24 5.84 -9.21 16.35
N CYS A 25 6.04 -10.08 15.38
CA CYS A 25 7.08 -11.10 15.45
C CYS A 25 8.47 -10.43 15.39
N VAL A 26 9.34 -10.80 16.32
CA VAL A 26 10.74 -10.38 16.39
C VAL A 26 11.57 -11.64 16.47
N ASP A 27 12.57 -11.75 15.60
CA ASP A 27 13.50 -12.87 15.60
C ASP A 27 14.90 -12.39 15.23
N VAL A 28 15.91 -13.01 15.84
CA VAL A 28 17.32 -12.76 15.55
C VAL A 28 17.71 -13.70 14.42
N SER A 29 17.50 -13.23 13.19
CA SER A 29 17.71 -14.00 11.97
C SER A 29 18.71 -13.32 11.04
N PRO A 30 19.56 -14.08 10.30
CA PRO A 30 20.36 -13.52 9.21
C PRO A 30 19.49 -13.02 8.05
N CYS A 31 18.21 -13.41 8.00
CA CYS A 31 17.26 -13.02 6.97
C CYS A 31 16.21 -12.04 7.50
N SER A 32 15.61 -11.28 6.59
CA SER A 32 14.47 -10.41 6.90
C SER A 32 13.23 -11.25 7.24
N VAL A 33 12.62 -10.96 8.39
CA VAL A 33 11.45 -11.71 8.91
C VAL A 33 10.13 -11.10 8.41
N THR A 34 10.02 -9.77 8.46
CA THR A 34 8.80 -9.04 8.09
C THR A 34 8.69 -8.90 6.57
N THR A 35 7.89 -9.77 5.94
CA THR A 35 7.64 -9.75 4.48
C THR A 35 6.40 -8.97 4.08
N ARG A 36 5.52 -8.62 5.03
CA ARG A 36 4.26 -7.92 4.79
C ARG A 36 4.02 -6.84 5.83
N CYS A 37 3.27 -5.81 5.45
CA CYS A 37 2.78 -4.82 6.38
C CYS A 37 1.70 -5.44 7.26
N MET A 38 1.86 -5.31 8.58
CA MET A 38 0.90 -5.80 9.57
C MET A 38 0.42 -4.65 10.44
N ARG A 39 -0.89 -4.61 10.72
CA ARG A 39 -1.47 -3.57 11.57
C ARG A 39 -1.89 -4.18 12.90
N GLN A 40 -1.37 -3.61 13.98
CA GLN A 40 -1.80 -3.96 15.33
C GLN A 40 -2.36 -2.73 16.04
N THR A 41 -3.37 -2.97 16.88
CA THR A 41 -3.99 -1.93 17.70
C THR A 41 -3.82 -2.26 19.18
N GLY A 42 -3.80 -1.21 20.00
CA GLY A 42 -3.75 -1.30 21.45
C GLY A 42 -4.19 0.01 22.10
N THR A 43 -4.39 -0.01 23.41
CA THR A 43 -4.65 1.21 24.20
C THR A 43 -3.41 1.55 25.00
N VAL A 44 -2.91 2.78 24.86
CA VAL A 44 -1.74 3.30 25.57
C VAL A 44 -2.15 4.63 26.19
N ASP A 45 -1.99 4.78 27.50
CA ASP A 45 -2.41 5.97 28.26
C ASP A 45 -3.86 6.40 27.96
N GLY A 46 -4.76 5.42 27.86
CA GLY A 46 -6.19 5.63 27.56
C GLY A 46 -6.49 6.04 26.11
N ARG A 47 -5.50 6.09 25.22
CA ARG A 47 -5.70 6.37 23.79
C ARG A 47 -5.59 5.11 22.95
N SER A 48 -6.52 4.93 22.02
CA SER A 48 -6.44 3.85 21.02
C SER A 48 -5.39 4.20 19.98
N ILE A 49 -4.33 3.39 19.90
CA ILE A 49 -3.23 3.54 18.94
C ILE A 49 -3.25 2.38 17.96
N SER A 50 -3.03 2.69 16.68
CA SER A 50 -2.72 1.70 15.65
C SER A 50 -1.28 1.86 15.20
N VAL A 51 -0.53 0.77 15.21
CA VAL A 51 0.84 0.68 14.71
C VAL A 51 0.85 -0.23 13.49
N ILE A 52 1.52 0.21 12.43
CA ILE A 52 1.73 -0.56 11.21
C ILE A 52 3.23 -0.83 11.13
N ASP A 53 3.61 -2.09 11.23
CA ASP A 53 4.97 -2.56 10.95
C ASP A 53 5.09 -2.89 9.46
N THR A 54 6.20 -2.56 8.82
CA THR A 54 6.39 -2.73 7.36
C THR A 54 7.61 -3.59 7.05
N PRO A 55 7.72 -4.17 5.85
CA PRO A 55 8.96 -4.80 5.40
C PRO A 55 10.12 -3.80 5.38
N GLY A 56 11.33 -4.31 5.60
CA GLY A 56 12.53 -3.50 5.63
C GLY A 56 12.91 -3.02 4.25
N PHE A 57 13.39 -1.77 4.14
CA PHE A 57 14.17 -1.41 2.96
C PHE A 57 15.36 -2.38 2.90
N PHE A 58 15.69 -2.85 1.69
CA PHE A 58 16.73 -3.87 1.44
C PHE A 58 16.42 -5.21 2.08
N HIS A 59 15.18 -5.67 1.92
CA HIS A 59 14.72 -6.97 2.35
C HIS A 59 15.51 -8.09 1.67
N THR A 60 15.84 -9.16 2.39
CA THR A 60 16.68 -10.27 1.87
C THR A 60 15.99 -11.11 0.79
N HIS A 61 14.66 -11.12 0.78
CA HIS A 61 13.84 -11.93 -0.13
C HIS A 61 12.89 -11.13 -1.03
N LEU A 62 12.80 -9.82 -0.84
CA LEU A 62 11.90 -8.97 -1.64
C LEU A 62 12.77 -7.97 -2.39
N SER A 63 12.44 -7.77 -3.66
CA SER A 63 13.00 -6.69 -4.46
C SER A 63 12.62 -5.32 -3.86
N PRO A 64 13.40 -4.26 -4.15
CA PRO A 64 13.03 -2.90 -3.74
C PRO A 64 11.60 -2.53 -4.16
N GLN A 65 11.18 -2.91 -5.37
CA GLN A 65 9.85 -2.67 -5.89
C GLN A 65 8.77 -3.35 -5.06
N GLU A 66 8.95 -4.63 -4.69
CA GLU A 66 8.00 -5.36 -3.83
C GLU A 66 7.91 -4.73 -2.43
N VAL A 67 9.04 -4.29 -1.85
CA VAL A 67 9.04 -3.55 -0.58
C VAL A 67 8.23 -2.26 -0.72
N MET A 68 8.45 -1.50 -1.80
CA MET A 68 7.72 -0.25 -2.03
C MET A 68 6.22 -0.46 -2.27
N GLU A 69 5.84 -1.50 -3.00
CA GLU A 69 4.45 -1.87 -3.20
C GLU A 69 3.78 -2.23 -1.87
N GLU A 70 4.46 -3.00 -1.03
CA GLU A 70 3.93 -3.44 0.26
C GLU A 70 3.81 -2.26 1.25
N VAL A 71 4.80 -1.36 1.31
CA VAL A 71 4.71 -0.12 2.09
C VAL A 71 3.63 0.80 1.52
N GLY A 72 3.47 0.90 0.20
CA GLY A 72 2.37 1.62 -0.43
C GLY A 72 1.01 1.05 -0.05
N HIS A 73 0.89 -0.27 0.01
CA HIS A 73 -0.35 -0.96 0.37
C HIS A 73 -0.72 -0.78 1.86
N CYS A 74 0.26 -0.52 2.73
CA CYS A 74 0.03 -0.15 4.13
C CYS A 74 -0.94 1.04 4.28
N MET A 75 -1.06 1.87 3.24
CA MET A 75 -1.99 2.98 3.23
C MET A 75 -3.47 2.58 3.23
N GLY A 76 -3.80 1.44 2.63
CA GLY A 76 -5.14 0.87 2.72
C GLY A 76 -5.48 0.41 4.15
N LEU A 77 -4.47 0.17 4.98
CA LEU A 77 -4.66 -0.23 6.38
C LEU A 77 -4.98 0.96 7.30
N SER A 78 -4.83 2.21 6.83
CA SER A 78 -5.19 3.41 7.60
C SER A 78 -6.31 4.20 6.91
N SER A 79 -7.52 4.15 7.46
CA SER A 79 -8.71 4.79 6.89
C SER A 79 -8.64 6.32 6.79
N LEU A 80 -7.78 6.97 7.59
CA LEU A 80 -7.57 8.42 7.61
C LEU A 80 -6.11 8.82 7.28
N GLY A 81 -5.30 7.88 6.80
CA GLY A 81 -3.85 8.09 6.64
C GLY A 81 -3.08 8.04 7.97
N PRO A 82 -1.75 8.06 7.96
CA PRO A 82 -0.95 7.88 9.17
C PRO A 82 -0.84 9.21 9.91
N HIS A 83 -0.96 9.16 11.24
CA HIS A 83 -0.74 10.35 12.08
C HIS A 83 0.75 10.67 12.21
N VAL A 84 1.60 9.65 12.21
CA VAL A 84 3.05 9.75 12.37
C VAL A 84 3.73 8.62 11.59
N PHE A 85 4.81 8.95 10.89
CA PHE A 85 5.80 8.02 10.34
C PHE A 85 7.03 8.02 11.26
N LEU A 86 7.45 6.84 11.70
CA LEU A 86 8.69 6.67 12.48
C LEU A 86 9.73 6.01 11.59
N VAL A 87 10.80 6.73 11.27
CA VAL A 87 11.95 6.17 10.53
C VAL A 87 12.96 5.66 11.56
N THR A 88 13.09 4.34 11.65
CA THR A 88 13.97 3.70 12.62
C THR A 88 15.42 3.69 12.14
N LEU A 89 16.30 4.11 13.02
CA LEU A 89 17.74 4.13 12.85
C LEU A 89 18.37 3.26 13.92
N GLN A 90 19.28 2.39 13.53
CA GLN A 90 20.09 1.64 14.49
C GLN A 90 21.23 2.54 14.97
N SER A 91 21.40 2.66 16.29
CA SER A 91 22.49 3.44 16.87
C SER A 91 23.85 2.96 16.35
N GLY A 92 24.66 3.86 15.80
CA GLY A 92 26.01 3.56 15.31
C GLY A 92 26.20 3.50 13.79
N ARG A 93 25.14 3.45 12.97
CA ARG A 93 25.25 3.55 11.51
C ARG A 93 24.10 4.37 10.91
N PHE A 94 24.47 5.43 10.20
CA PHE A 94 23.60 6.17 9.29
C PHE A 94 24.09 5.87 7.88
N THR A 95 23.24 5.28 7.05
CA THR A 95 23.63 4.79 5.73
C THR A 95 22.70 5.36 4.65
N GLN A 96 23.03 5.08 3.38
CA GLN A 96 22.27 5.58 2.24
C GLN A 96 20.81 5.10 2.28
N GLU A 97 20.59 3.92 2.83
CA GLU A 97 19.32 3.24 2.97
C GLU A 97 18.30 4.06 3.77
N GLU A 98 18.73 4.74 4.85
CA GLU A 98 17.82 5.60 5.62
C GLU A 98 17.48 6.90 4.89
N ARG A 99 18.38 7.42 4.05
CA ARG A 99 18.08 8.56 3.16
C ARG A 99 17.04 8.17 2.12
N GLU A 100 17.20 7.01 1.49
CA GLU A 100 16.26 6.50 0.49
C GLU A 100 14.88 6.21 1.07
N ALA A 101 14.82 5.72 2.32
CA ALA A 101 13.56 5.59 3.04
C ALA A 101 12.81 6.92 3.12
N LEU A 102 13.48 8.00 3.54
CA LEU A 102 12.85 9.31 3.67
C LEU A 102 12.46 9.91 2.31
N GLU A 103 13.32 9.81 1.31
CA GLU A 103 13.03 10.29 -0.04
C GLU A 103 11.86 9.55 -0.67
N TRP A 104 11.73 8.24 -0.43
CA TRP A 104 10.57 7.50 -0.89
C TRP A 104 9.27 7.99 -0.24
N ILE A 105 9.27 8.24 1.07
CA ILE A 105 8.10 8.77 1.77
C ILE A 105 7.71 10.12 1.16
N LYS A 106 8.68 11.02 0.92
CA LYS A 106 8.43 12.31 0.26
C LYS A 106 7.88 12.13 -1.16
N ALA A 107 8.44 11.23 -1.95
CA ALA A 107 7.97 10.96 -3.30
C ALA A 107 6.52 10.43 -3.30
N ARG A 108 6.15 9.62 -2.31
CA ARG A 108 4.84 8.98 -2.23
C ARG A 108 3.74 9.86 -1.64
N PHE A 109 4.08 10.67 -0.63
CA PHE A 109 3.13 11.46 0.18
C PHE A 109 3.27 12.97 -0.01
N GLY A 110 4.23 13.41 -0.82
CA GLY A 110 4.62 14.81 -0.96
C GLY A 110 5.64 15.24 0.09
N SER A 111 6.34 16.34 -0.18
CA SER A 111 7.37 16.89 0.70
C SER A 111 6.86 17.22 2.11
N ASP A 112 5.58 17.56 2.24
CA ASP A 112 4.96 17.93 3.52
C ASP A 112 4.86 16.77 4.52
N VAL A 113 5.06 15.53 4.07
CA VAL A 113 5.04 14.35 4.93
C VAL A 113 6.07 14.42 6.05
N THR A 114 7.17 15.17 5.86
CA THR A 114 8.20 15.38 6.89
C THR A 114 7.66 16.04 8.15
N ARG A 115 6.54 16.77 8.04
CA ARG A 115 5.80 17.34 9.20
C ARG A 115 5.23 16.27 10.12
N PHE A 116 5.00 15.07 9.58
CA PHE A 116 4.47 13.91 10.28
C PHE A 116 5.53 12.82 10.47
N THR A 117 6.80 13.12 10.19
CA THR A 117 7.91 12.17 10.31
C THR A 117 8.76 12.49 11.53
N MET A 118 9.14 11.45 12.27
CA MET A 118 10.08 11.49 13.38
C MET A 118 11.11 10.37 13.22
N VAL A 119 12.34 10.63 13.63
CA VAL A 119 13.41 9.63 13.67
C VAL A 119 13.36 8.86 14.99
N LEU A 120 13.44 7.53 14.92
CA LEU A 120 13.48 6.68 16.10
C LEU A 120 14.82 5.95 16.19
N PHE A 121 15.67 6.37 17.12
CA PHE A 121 16.90 5.65 17.44
C PHE A 121 16.57 4.39 18.23
N THR A 122 16.95 3.25 17.69
CA THR A 122 16.86 1.94 18.34
C THR A 122 18.24 1.54 18.86
N TRP A 123 18.27 0.76 19.95
CA TRP A 123 19.50 0.38 20.68
C TRP A 123 20.11 1.51 21.53
N GLY A 124 19.32 2.07 22.46
CA GLY A 124 19.82 3.05 23.44
C GLY A 124 20.97 2.53 24.33
N ASP A 125 21.12 1.22 24.47
CA ASP A 125 22.21 0.56 25.20
C ASP A 125 23.56 0.67 24.48
N GLN A 126 23.59 0.61 23.14
CA GLN A 126 24.80 0.84 22.34
C GLN A 126 25.29 2.29 22.38
N LEU A 127 24.44 3.23 22.80
CA LEU A 127 24.90 4.58 23.10
C LEU A 127 25.79 4.61 24.35
N GLN A 128 25.92 3.51 25.12
CA GLN A 128 26.75 3.42 26.33
C GLN A 128 26.46 4.56 27.34
N GLY A 129 25.18 4.92 27.48
CA GLY A 129 24.76 6.06 28.31
C GLY A 129 24.95 7.44 27.68
N LYS A 130 25.42 7.53 26.43
CA LYS A 130 25.44 8.78 25.66
C LYS A 130 24.03 9.12 25.20
N ARG A 131 23.72 10.42 25.15
CA ARG A 131 22.46 10.87 24.61
C ARG A 131 22.49 10.85 23.08
N ALA A 132 21.32 10.76 22.45
CA ALA A 132 21.21 10.79 20.98
C ALA A 132 21.84 12.05 20.38
N GLU A 133 21.77 13.18 21.08
CA GLU A 133 22.35 14.46 20.64
C GLU A 133 23.87 14.34 20.41
N ASN A 134 24.58 13.62 21.29
CA ASN A 134 26.01 13.38 21.15
C ASN A 134 26.35 12.53 19.90
N PHE A 135 25.38 11.78 19.37
CA PHE A 135 25.55 11.02 18.12
C PHE A 135 25.30 11.91 16.90
N LEU A 136 24.30 12.81 16.98
CA LEU A 136 24.02 13.81 15.94
C LEU A 136 25.19 14.77 15.72
N GLU A 137 25.84 15.21 16.80
CA GLU A 137 27.02 16.10 16.72
C GLU A 137 28.19 15.51 15.94
N LYS A 138 28.27 14.17 15.83
CA LYS A 138 29.36 13.48 15.13
C LYS A 138 29.18 13.42 13.62
N SER A 139 27.98 13.67 13.11
CA SER A 139 27.68 13.59 11.68
C SER A 139 26.72 14.70 11.29
N ARG A 140 27.25 15.66 10.53
CA ARG A 140 26.46 16.73 9.92
C ARG A 140 25.32 16.17 9.07
N GLU A 141 25.59 15.12 8.31
CA GLU A 141 24.62 14.49 7.40
C GLU A 141 23.45 13.87 8.17
N LEU A 142 23.74 13.18 9.27
CA LEU A 142 22.70 12.64 10.15
C LEU A 142 21.91 13.77 10.83
N SER A 143 22.59 14.82 11.28
CA SER A 143 21.94 15.98 11.89
C SER A 143 21.00 16.70 10.91
N GLU A 144 21.41 16.87 9.65
CA GLU A 144 20.57 17.41 8.58
C GLU A 144 19.38 16.47 8.28
N PHE A 145 19.60 15.16 8.25
CA PHE A 145 18.55 14.17 8.07
C PHE A 145 17.49 14.26 9.18
N VAL A 146 17.90 14.27 10.44
CA VAL A 146 16.98 14.40 11.59
C VAL A 146 16.27 15.75 11.56
N SER A 147 16.98 16.83 11.27
CA SER A 147 16.39 18.18 11.18
C SER A 147 15.37 18.30 10.06
N SER A 148 15.50 17.52 8.99
CA SER A 148 14.52 17.46 7.91
C SER A 148 13.21 16.77 8.32
N CYS A 149 13.19 16.03 9.43
CA CYS A 149 12.00 15.44 10.04
C CYS A 149 11.49 16.36 11.16
N HIS A 150 10.35 17.03 10.97
CA HIS A 150 9.91 18.04 11.93
C HIS A 150 9.42 17.48 13.27
N GLY A 151 9.17 16.16 13.34
CA GLY A 151 8.93 15.47 14.61
C GLY A 151 10.18 15.30 15.46
N GLY A 152 11.37 15.64 14.94
CA GLY A 152 12.65 15.48 15.63
C GLY A 152 13.03 14.00 15.78
N HIS A 153 13.59 13.65 16.93
CA HIS A 153 14.00 12.29 17.24
C HIS A 153 13.55 11.81 18.62
N HIS A 154 13.45 10.49 18.76
CA HIS A 154 13.25 9.81 20.04
C HIS A 154 14.16 8.58 20.12
N THR A 155 14.38 8.04 21.32
CA THR A 155 15.25 6.87 21.54
C THR A 155 14.48 5.80 22.29
N PHE A 156 14.49 4.58 21.76
CA PHE A 156 13.99 3.39 22.44
C PHE A 156 15.12 2.46 22.85
N ASP A 157 15.00 1.94 24.07
CA ASP A 157 15.74 0.79 24.55
C ASP A 157 14.84 -0.46 24.47
N ASN A 158 15.10 -1.29 23.46
CA ASN A 158 14.34 -2.52 23.22
C ASN A 158 15.03 -3.76 23.84
N SER A 159 16.14 -3.60 24.58
CA SER A 159 16.99 -4.70 25.08
C SER A 159 16.32 -5.58 26.14
N SER A 160 15.39 -5.02 26.92
CA SER A 160 14.70 -5.74 28.00
C SER A 160 13.59 -6.66 27.50
N GLN A 161 13.13 -6.49 26.26
CA GLN A 161 12.08 -7.33 25.68
C GLN A 161 12.61 -8.68 25.20
N ASP A 162 13.91 -8.80 24.87
CA ASP A 162 14.52 -10.04 24.35
C ASP A 162 14.52 -11.22 25.34
N LYS A 163 14.34 -10.97 26.63
CA LYS A 163 14.35 -12.03 27.66
C LYS A 163 13.02 -12.76 27.79
N THR A 164 11.93 -12.20 27.26
CA THR A 164 10.58 -12.78 27.34
C THR A 164 10.11 -13.38 26.00
N THR A 165 10.86 -13.19 24.91
CA THR A 165 10.38 -13.46 23.53
C THR A 165 10.48 -14.91 23.05
N LYS A 166 11.20 -15.81 23.72
CA LYS A 166 11.40 -17.17 23.17
C LYS A 166 10.26 -18.16 23.44
N GLU A 167 9.43 -17.92 24.47
CA GLU A 167 8.36 -18.86 24.84
C GLU A 167 6.94 -18.31 24.56
N GLU A 168 6.79 -17.02 24.27
CA GLU A 168 5.51 -16.34 24.02
C GLU A 168 5.34 -15.82 22.58
N GLN A 169 5.98 -16.43 21.58
CA GLN A 169 5.51 -16.33 20.19
C GLN A 169 4.20 -17.13 20.08
N SER A 170 3.15 -16.56 20.66
CA SER A 170 1.86 -17.20 20.92
C SER A 170 1.20 -17.69 19.62
N PRO A 171 0.47 -18.82 19.62
CA PRO A 171 -0.41 -19.21 18.52
C PRO A 171 -1.39 -18.09 18.10
N ASP A 172 -1.66 -17.11 18.97
CA ASP A 172 -2.49 -15.95 18.63
C ASP A 172 -1.85 -15.02 17.58
N LEU A 173 -0.53 -14.80 17.61
CA LEU A 173 0.17 -13.95 16.63
C LEU A 173 0.17 -14.60 15.25
N GLU A 174 0.45 -15.91 15.18
CA GLU A 174 0.36 -16.66 13.94
C GLU A 174 -1.06 -16.71 13.40
N ARG A 175 -2.06 -16.88 14.27
CA ARG A 175 -3.47 -16.85 13.89
C ARG A 175 -3.84 -15.51 13.28
N ARG A 176 -3.48 -14.39 13.92
CA ARG A 176 -3.73 -13.04 13.41
C ARG A 176 -3.03 -12.79 12.08
N ARG A 177 -1.78 -13.25 11.93
CA ARG A 177 -1.05 -13.18 10.66
C ARG A 177 -1.81 -13.92 9.55
N LYS A 178 -2.26 -15.15 9.81
CA LYS A 178 -3.04 -15.96 8.85
C LYS A 178 -4.37 -15.28 8.51
N GLU A 179 -5.05 -14.69 9.49
CA GLU A 179 -6.30 -13.93 9.29
C GLU A 179 -6.09 -12.68 8.43
N GLU A 180 -5.04 -11.89 8.66
CA GLU A 180 -4.71 -10.75 7.80
C GLU A 180 -4.34 -11.19 6.38
N GLU A 181 -3.60 -12.29 6.24
CA GLU A 181 -3.27 -12.86 4.93
C GLU A 181 -4.51 -13.35 4.18
N GLN A 182 -5.46 -13.99 4.87
CA GLN A 182 -6.72 -14.43 4.27
C GLN A 182 -7.59 -13.25 3.86
N ARG A 183 -7.77 -12.26 4.74
CA ARG A 183 -8.54 -11.04 4.43
C ARG A 183 -7.99 -10.31 3.21
N ARG A 184 -6.66 -10.24 3.08
CA ARG A 184 -6.01 -9.69 1.88
C ARG A 184 -6.26 -10.50 0.62
N ARG A 185 -6.21 -11.84 0.69
CA ARG A 185 -6.52 -12.70 -0.47
C ARG A 185 -7.96 -12.47 -0.93
N GLU A 186 -8.90 -12.37 0.00
CA GLU A 186 -10.30 -12.04 -0.28
C GLU A 186 -10.44 -10.64 -0.91
N GLU A 187 -9.78 -9.61 -0.36
CA GLU A 187 -9.78 -8.26 -0.94
C GLU A 187 -9.14 -8.21 -2.34
N GLU A 188 -8.07 -8.97 -2.59
CA GLU A 188 -7.42 -9.06 -3.90
C GLU A 188 -8.31 -9.80 -4.91
N GLU A 189 -8.98 -10.87 -4.49
CA GLU A 189 -9.96 -11.57 -5.30
C GLU A 189 -11.13 -10.66 -5.67
N ASP A 190 -11.66 -9.91 -4.70
CA ASP A 190 -12.75 -8.97 -4.92
C ASP A 190 -12.31 -7.82 -5.81
N ARG A 191 -11.07 -7.34 -5.70
CA ARG A 191 -10.46 -6.39 -6.64
C ARG A 191 -10.39 -6.98 -8.06
N LYS A 192 -9.87 -8.20 -8.22
CA LYS A 192 -9.82 -8.89 -9.53
C LYS A 192 -11.23 -9.14 -10.09
N ARG A 193 -12.20 -9.46 -9.25
CA ARG A 193 -13.61 -9.59 -9.64
C ARG A 193 -14.17 -8.26 -10.10
N ALA A 194 -13.94 -7.17 -9.37
CA ALA A 194 -14.37 -5.83 -9.74
C ALA A 194 -13.73 -5.36 -11.05
N GLU A 195 -12.44 -5.65 -11.26
CA GLU A 195 -11.72 -5.34 -12.50
C GLU A 195 -12.26 -6.15 -13.69
N ARG A 196 -12.48 -7.45 -13.51
CA ARG A 196 -13.14 -8.29 -14.54
C ARG A 196 -14.54 -7.78 -14.87
N LEU A 197 -15.32 -7.42 -13.85
CA LEU A 197 -16.65 -6.83 -14.03
C LEU A 197 -16.57 -5.50 -14.78
N PHE A 198 -15.61 -4.64 -14.44
CA PHE A 198 -15.35 -3.40 -15.16
C PHE A 198 -15.07 -3.65 -16.64
N TRP A 199 -14.13 -4.54 -16.97
CA TRP A 199 -13.78 -4.86 -18.36
C TRP A 199 -14.97 -5.48 -19.12
N CYS A 200 -15.74 -6.35 -18.47
CA CYS A 200 -16.98 -6.87 -19.06
C CYS A 200 -18.02 -5.77 -19.33
N GLU A 201 -18.24 -4.86 -18.37
CA GLU A 201 -19.16 -3.72 -18.54
C GLU A 201 -18.69 -2.79 -19.66
N LEU A 202 -17.39 -2.49 -19.71
CA LEU A 202 -16.79 -1.60 -20.70
C LEU A 202 -16.92 -2.16 -22.11
N VAL A 203 -16.48 -3.40 -22.34
CA VAL A 203 -16.58 -4.05 -23.66
C VAL A 203 -18.04 -4.15 -24.11
N THR A 204 -18.95 -4.48 -23.19
CA THR A 204 -20.39 -4.55 -23.50
C THR A 204 -20.95 -3.17 -23.87
N ALA A 205 -20.60 -2.11 -23.13
CA ALA A 205 -21.08 -0.75 -23.38
C ALA A 205 -20.54 -0.18 -24.70
N VAL A 206 -19.25 -0.36 -24.97
CA VAL A 206 -18.61 0.03 -26.24
C VAL A 206 -19.27 -0.69 -27.41
N GLY A 207 -19.46 -2.01 -27.32
CA GLY A 207 -20.14 -2.79 -28.37
C GLY A 207 -21.60 -2.37 -28.57
N LYS A 208 -22.34 -2.12 -27.49
CA LYS A 208 -23.71 -1.61 -27.54
C LYS A 208 -23.77 -0.23 -28.21
N GLY A 209 -22.89 0.69 -27.81
CA GLY A 209 -22.79 2.03 -28.36
C GLY A 209 -22.42 2.03 -29.85
N ALA A 210 -21.52 1.14 -30.28
CA ALA A 210 -21.19 0.95 -31.69
C ALA A 210 -22.40 0.48 -32.50
N ALA A 211 -23.16 -0.49 -31.98
CA ALA A 211 -24.37 -1.00 -32.63
C ALA A 211 -25.50 0.04 -32.70
N GLU A 212 -25.69 0.84 -31.64
CA GLU A 212 -26.64 1.97 -31.64
C GLU A 212 -26.22 3.06 -32.64
N GLY A 213 -24.93 3.42 -32.67
CA GLY A 213 -24.38 4.43 -33.59
C GLY A 213 -24.43 4.01 -35.06
N ALA A 214 -24.29 2.71 -35.33
CA ALA A 214 -24.45 2.14 -36.67
C ALA A 214 -25.92 1.92 -37.09
N GLY A 215 -26.89 2.22 -36.22
CA GLY A 215 -28.32 2.03 -36.50
C GLY A 215 -28.77 0.56 -36.54
N ILE A 216 -27.97 -0.35 -36.00
CA ILE A 216 -28.24 -1.80 -35.97
C ILE A 216 -29.23 -2.16 -34.85
N MET A 217 -29.30 -1.34 -33.79
CA MET A 217 -30.37 -1.39 -32.80
C MET A 217 -31.35 -0.23 -33.03
N GLY A 218 -32.52 -0.55 -33.58
CA GLY A 218 -33.65 0.37 -33.61
C GLY A 218 -34.17 0.63 -32.20
N LYS A 219 -34.66 1.86 -31.93
CA LYS A 219 -35.46 2.16 -30.74
C LYS A 219 -36.81 1.44 -30.83
N ASP A 220 -36.85 0.15 -30.53
CA ASP A 220 -38.12 -0.54 -30.32
C ASP A 220 -38.67 -0.16 -28.95
N LYS A 221 -39.66 0.75 -28.96
CA LYS A 221 -40.64 0.83 -27.88
C LYS A 221 -41.55 -0.39 -27.99
N GLY A 222 -41.16 -1.50 -27.35
CA GLY A 222 -42.10 -2.57 -27.03
C GLY A 222 -41.67 -3.98 -27.43
N LYS A 223 -41.67 -4.85 -26.41
CA LYS A 223 -41.68 -6.32 -26.43
C LYS A 223 -40.37 -7.01 -26.87
N GLY A 224 -39.79 -7.72 -25.89
CA GLY A 224 -38.47 -8.32 -25.97
C GLY A 224 -38.31 -9.44 -26.99
N LYS A 225 -37.12 -9.49 -27.58
CA LYS A 225 -36.44 -10.72 -27.96
C LYS A 225 -34.97 -10.59 -27.58
N ALA A 226 -34.53 -11.47 -26.68
CA ALA A 226 -33.14 -11.57 -26.26
C ALA A 226 -32.28 -12.04 -27.45
N VAL A 227 -31.55 -11.11 -28.06
CA VAL A 227 -30.50 -11.45 -29.02
C VAL A 227 -29.30 -11.98 -28.22
N LYS A 228 -28.91 -13.24 -28.46
CA LYS A 228 -27.83 -13.93 -27.76
C LYS A 228 -26.53 -13.12 -27.86
N LYS A 229 -25.90 -12.83 -26.70
CA LYS A 229 -24.66 -12.01 -26.54
C LYS A 229 -23.55 -12.31 -27.56
N ALA A 230 -23.37 -13.57 -27.96
CA ALA A 230 -22.36 -14.00 -28.92
C ALA A 230 -22.52 -13.35 -30.32
N LYS A 231 -23.77 -13.16 -30.78
CA LYS A 231 -24.05 -12.66 -32.13
C LYS A 231 -23.78 -11.15 -32.29
N VAL A 232 -23.75 -10.41 -31.18
CA VAL A 232 -23.45 -8.97 -31.14
C VAL A 232 -21.94 -8.75 -31.25
N VAL A 233 -21.14 -9.56 -30.56
CA VAL A 233 -19.67 -9.50 -30.61
C VAL A 233 -19.14 -9.90 -31.98
N GLU A 234 -19.68 -10.99 -32.55
CA GLU A 234 -19.28 -11.50 -33.87
C GLU A 234 -19.65 -10.51 -35.01
N LYS A 235 -20.83 -9.88 -34.93
CA LYS A 235 -21.22 -8.83 -35.89
C LYS A 235 -20.40 -7.54 -35.74
N ALA A 236 -20.02 -7.17 -34.52
CA ALA A 236 -19.15 -6.02 -34.28
C ALA A 236 -17.74 -6.25 -34.86
N ALA A 237 -17.20 -7.47 -34.75
CA ALA A 237 -15.93 -7.85 -35.35
C ALA A 237 -15.99 -7.85 -36.89
N ALA A 238 -17.09 -8.31 -37.50
CA ALA A 238 -17.28 -8.28 -38.95
C ALA A 238 -17.42 -6.85 -39.53
N LEU A 239 -17.98 -5.91 -38.77
CA LEU A 239 -18.08 -4.48 -39.14
C LEU A 239 -16.72 -3.77 -39.11
N ALA A 240 -15.73 -4.29 -38.39
CA ALA A 240 -14.36 -3.78 -38.43
C ALA A 240 -13.60 -4.18 -39.72
N ALA A 241 -14.12 -5.15 -40.48
CA ALA A 241 -13.46 -5.73 -41.66
C ALA A 241 -14.07 -5.29 -43.00
N SER A 242 -15.05 -4.37 -43.01
CA SER A 242 -15.70 -3.89 -44.24
C SER A 242 -15.64 -2.36 -44.36
N PRO A 243 -15.44 -1.80 -45.57
CA PRO A 243 -15.29 -0.35 -45.77
C PRO A 243 -16.65 0.33 -45.57
N LEU A 244 -16.92 0.74 -44.33
CA LEU A 244 -18.05 1.61 -44.01
C LEU A 244 -17.74 3.05 -44.48
N SER A 245 -18.74 3.72 -45.06
CA SER A 245 -18.68 5.17 -45.31
C SER A 245 -18.22 5.92 -44.06
N ILE A 246 -17.33 6.90 -44.22
CA ILE A 246 -16.71 7.71 -43.15
C ILE A 246 -17.75 8.24 -42.15
N SER A 247 -18.95 8.60 -42.62
CA SER A 247 -20.05 9.09 -41.78
C SER A 247 -20.64 8.02 -40.85
N SER A 248 -20.79 6.78 -41.33
CA SER A 248 -21.34 5.66 -40.55
C SER A 248 -20.31 5.14 -39.53
N ALA A 249 -19.03 5.10 -39.91
CA ALA A 249 -17.94 4.80 -38.99
C ALA A 249 -17.84 5.85 -37.86
N ALA A 250 -17.96 7.14 -38.18
CA ALA A 250 -17.95 8.21 -37.19
C ALA A 250 -19.10 8.11 -36.17
N LYS A 251 -20.32 7.74 -36.61
CA LYS A 251 -21.47 7.54 -35.71
C LYS A 251 -21.31 6.32 -34.80
N ALA A 252 -20.80 5.21 -35.34
CA ALA A 252 -20.50 4.01 -34.56
C ALA A 252 -19.43 4.30 -33.49
N VAL A 253 -18.34 4.98 -33.88
CA VAL A 253 -17.29 5.42 -32.94
C VAL A 253 -17.86 6.40 -31.90
N GLY A 254 -18.68 7.36 -32.29
CA GLY A 254 -19.30 8.32 -31.37
C GLY A 254 -20.21 7.66 -30.33
N GLY A 255 -21.01 6.67 -30.72
CA GLY A 255 -21.84 5.89 -29.79
C GLY A 255 -21.00 5.03 -28.84
N ALA A 256 -19.95 4.39 -29.35
CA ALA A 256 -19.01 3.61 -28.56
C ALA A 256 -18.28 4.44 -27.50
N VAL A 257 -17.79 5.63 -27.88
CA VAL A 257 -17.15 6.59 -26.97
C VAL A 257 -18.13 7.03 -25.89
N LYS A 258 -19.36 7.42 -26.25
CA LYS A 258 -20.37 7.91 -25.31
C LYS A 258 -20.72 6.87 -24.24
N GLU A 259 -20.97 5.62 -24.61
CA GLU A 259 -21.32 4.58 -23.64
C GLU A 259 -20.10 4.10 -22.84
N GLY A 260 -18.92 4.02 -23.46
CA GLY A 260 -17.67 3.71 -22.75
C GLY A 260 -17.32 4.74 -21.67
N SER A 261 -17.49 6.03 -21.95
CA SER A 261 -17.26 7.11 -20.98
C SER A 261 -18.14 7.01 -19.73
N LYS A 262 -19.37 6.49 -19.84
CA LYS A 262 -20.25 6.28 -18.67
C LYS A 262 -19.73 5.20 -17.74
N VAL A 263 -19.19 4.11 -18.30
CA VAL A 263 -18.60 3.02 -17.50
C VAL A 263 -17.34 3.50 -16.80
N LEU A 264 -16.47 4.25 -17.51
CA LEU A 264 -15.30 4.88 -16.92
C LEU A 264 -15.66 5.83 -15.78
N TYR A 265 -16.72 6.64 -15.96
CA TYR A 265 -17.21 7.53 -14.90
C TYR A 265 -17.77 6.77 -13.69
N LYS A 266 -18.57 5.71 -13.93
CA LYS A 266 -19.14 4.85 -12.87
C LYS A 266 -18.03 4.22 -12.01
N HIS A 267 -16.95 3.79 -12.64
CA HIS A 267 -15.83 3.11 -11.98
C HIS A 267 -14.64 4.02 -11.67
N ARG A 268 -14.80 5.36 -11.74
CA ARG A 268 -13.70 6.32 -11.53
C ARG A 268 -12.91 6.12 -10.23
N LYS A 269 -13.60 5.67 -9.16
CA LYS A 269 -12.97 5.39 -7.85
C LYS A 269 -12.01 4.20 -7.89
N MET A 270 -12.16 3.30 -8.86
CA MET A 270 -11.27 2.15 -9.07
C MET A 270 -9.92 2.58 -9.66
N PHE A 271 -9.89 3.68 -10.43
CA PHE A 271 -8.69 4.22 -11.09
C PHE A 271 -7.94 5.29 -10.28
N LEU A 272 -8.49 5.70 -9.14
CA LEU A 272 -7.96 6.77 -8.29
C LEU A 272 -7.31 6.24 -6.99
N ARG A 273 -6.97 4.95 -6.94
CA ARG A 273 -6.35 4.29 -5.76
C ARG A 273 -4.93 3.84 -6.06
#